data_AF-A0A3D5SPS3-F1
#
_entry.id   AF-A0A3D5SPS3-F1
#
_cell.length_a   1.000
_cell.length_b   1.000
_cell.length_c   1.000
_cell.angle_alpha   90.00
_cell.angle_beta   90.00
_cell.angle_gamma   90.00
#
_symmetry.space_group_name_H-M   'P 1'
#
loop_
_entity.id
_entity.type
_entity.pdbx_description
1 polymer ?
#
loop_
_entity_poly.entity_id
_entity_poly.type
_entity_poly.pdbx_seq_one_letter_code
_entity_poly.pdbx_strand_id
1 'polypeptide(L)'
;RSLVPLVVEFPIEKGGVFREMAYYTSAHPALLSPDLSRAGRAYVHRMIDLAVKRLREKGTVIAPEIVTVAERLCLVEHVDHDRFRLENRSVLFDEIYSLYALNEPDTYRYSVSFAGAGGMVQMIPWAYNLVRQRHPSVALNPDFVVGMRNHANALQAMLLYMQDTWNELAANEDVQYALNAKLATQTELLAAGYNSNSARLPLYIRRGGAAWRTLIPRETQIYLQIYKTLDAIVPQNPRPATATGS
;
A
#
# COMPACT_ATOMS: atom_id res chain seq x y z
N ARG A 1 -23.58 -3.50 -27.70
CA ARG A 1 -23.03 -2.13 -27.83
C ARG A 1 -21.64 -2.14 -27.22
N SER A 2 -20.61 -1.63 -27.91
CA SER A 2 -19.30 -1.40 -27.30
C SER A 2 -19.44 -0.25 -26.32
N LEU A 3 -18.98 -0.44 -25.08
CA LEU A 3 -18.96 0.62 -24.07
C LEU A 3 -17.63 1.34 -24.20
N VAL A 4 -17.67 2.64 -24.48
CA VAL A 4 -16.48 3.49 -24.50
C VAL A 4 -16.31 4.05 -23.09
N PRO A 5 -15.18 3.81 -22.40
CA PRO A 5 -14.92 4.42 -21.11
C PRO A 5 -14.97 5.94 -21.20
N LEU A 6 -15.64 6.59 -20.25
CA LEU A 6 -15.64 8.05 -20.18
C LEU A 6 -14.34 8.50 -19.52
N VAL A 7 -13.46 9.11 -20.31
CA VAL A 7 -12.28 9.81 -19.80
C VAL A 7 -12.74 11.19 -19.35
N VAL A 8 -12.47 11.51 -18.09
CA VAL A 8 -12.66 12.84 -17.53
C VAL A 8 -11.38 13.64 -17.77
N GLU A 9 -11.52 14.80 -18.40
CA GLU A 9 -10.48 15.82 -18.46
C GLU A 9 -10.69 16.80 -17.31
N PHE A 10 -9.69 16.95 -16.44
CA PHE A 10 -9.78 17.82 -15.27
C PHE A 10 -8.59 18.78 -15.22
N PRO A 11 -8.81 20.12 -15.35
CA PRO A 11 -7.74 21.09 -15.23
C PRO A 11 -7.29 21.20 -13.78
N ILE A 12 -6.00 20.96 -13.54
CA ILE A 12 -5.39 21.17 -12.23
C ILE A 12 -4.93 22.63 -12.15
N GLU A 13 -5.53 23.39 -11.24
CA GLU A 13 -5.19 24.78 -10.98
C GLU A 13 -4.58 24.97 -9.60
N LYS A 14 -3.61 25.88 -9.47
CA LYS A 14 -3.04 26.29 -8.18
C LYS A 14 -2.98 27.81 -8.10
N GLY A 15 -3.80 28.37 -7.21
CA GLY A 15 -3.94 29.82 -7.06
C GLY A 15 -4.59 30.50 -8.28
N GLY A 16 -5.55 29.83 -8.93
CA GLY A 16 -6.21 30.32 -10.15
C GLY A 16 -5.35 30.23 -11.42
N VAL A 17 -4.19 29.57 -11.35
CA VAL A 17 -3.29 29.37 -12.49
C VAL A 17 -3.30 27.90 -12.89
N PHE A 18 -3.63 27.64 -14.16
CA PHE A 18 -3.55 26.33 -14.78
C PHE A 18 -2.14 25.73 -14.68
N ARG A 19 -2.06 24.46 -14.31
CA ARG A 19 -0.79 23.73 -14.14
C ARG A 19 -0.67 22.57 -15.12
N GLU A 20 -1.66 21.69 -15.17
CA GLU A 20 -1.67 20.51 -16.03
C GLU A 20 -3.12 20.05 -16.29
N MET A 21 -3.35 19.37 -17.41
CA MET A 21 -4.59 18.62 -17.64
C MET A 21 -4.40 17.21 -17.10
N ALA A 22 -5.27 16.79 -16.19
CA ALA A 22 -5.35 15.41 -15.74
C ALA A 22 -6.39 14.65 -16.56
N TYR A 23 -6.06 13.43 -16.96
CA TYR A 23 -6.98 12.50 -17.61
C TYR A 23 -7.25 11.35 -16.65
N TYR A 24 -8.52 11.01 -16.43
CA TYR A 24 -8.88 9.93 -15.52
C TYR A 24 -10.11 9.19 -16.01
N THR A 25 -10.03 7.86 -16.02
CA THR A 25 -11.16 6.98 -16.27
C THR A 25 -11.63 6.39 -14.96
N SER A 26 -12.87 6.71 -14.57
CA SER A 26 -13.49 6.13 -13.39
C SER A 26 -13.82 4.67 -13.60
N ALA A 27 -13.82 3.90 -12.51
CA ALA A 27 -14.39 2.57 -12.56
C ALA A 27 -15.90 2.70 -12.75
N HIS A 28 -16.43 1.93 -13.69
CA HIS A 28 -17.85 1.85 -13.96
C HIS A 28 -18.23 0.37 -14.01
N PRO A 29 -19.34 -0.08 -13.40
CA PRO A 29 -19.73 -1.49 -13.38
C PRO A 29 -19.75 -2.14 -14.76
N ALA A 30 -20.11 -1.38 -15.79
CA ALA A 30 -20.16 -1.85 -17.17
C ALA A 30 -18.77 -2.05 -17.84
N LEU A 31 -17.69 -1.53 -17.25
CA LEU A 31 -16.31 -1.75 -17.66
C LEU A 31 -15.61 -2.85 -16.83
N LEU A 32 -16.20 -3.24 -15.69
CA LEU A 32 -15.63 -4.27 -14.83
C LEU A 32 -15.63 -5.60 -15.56
N SER A 33 -14.43 -6.15 -15.73
CA SER A 33 -14.23 -7.47 -16.32
C SER A 33 -13.07 -8.18 -15.60
N PRO A 34 -13.07 -9.53 -15.58
CA PRO A 34 -11.96 -10.30 -15.01
C PRO A 34 -10.60 -9.93 -15.61
N ASP A 35 -10.56 -9.62 -16.91
CA ASP A 35 -9.32 -9.26 -17.60
C ASP A 35 -8.82 -7.87 -17.25
N LEU A 36 -9.72 -6.89 -17.06
CA LEU A 36 -9.35 -5.56 -16.59
C LEU A 36 -8.79 -5.62 -15.15
N SER A 37 -9.46 -6.34 -14.26
CA SER A 37 -8.97 -6.57 -12.89
C SER A 37 -7.61 -7.30 -12.90
N ARG A 38 -7.42 -8.29 -13.78
CA ARG A 38 -6.14 -8.99 -13.97
C ARG A 38 -5.03 -8.05 -14.47
N ALA A 39 -5.33 -7.16 -15.41
CA ALA A 39 -4.39 -6.16 -15.90
C ALA A 39 -3.96 -5.19 -14.79
N GLY A 40 -4.90 -4.79 -13.94
CA GLY A 40 -4.65 -3.96 -12.76
C GLY A 40 -3.75 -4.63 -11.73
N ARG A 41 -4.03 -5.89 -11.40
CA ARG A 41 -3.14 -6.73 -10.57
C ARG A 41 -1.73 -6.77 -11.14
N ALA A 42 -1.62 -7.04 -12.44
CA ALA A 42 -0.33 -7.12 -13.11
C ALA A 42 0.41 -5.77 -13.09
N TYR A 43 -0.30 -4.65 -13.21
CA TYR A 43 0.30 -3.31 -13.08
C TYR A 43 0.91 -3.11 -11.68
N VAL A 44 0.14 -3.32 -10.61
CA VAL A 44 0.62 -3.18 -9.23
C VAL A 44 1.84 -4.08 -8.98
N HIS A 45 1.76 -5.35 -9.39
CA HIS A 45 2.85 -6.31 -9.26
C HIS A 45 4.14 -5.84 -9.96
N ARG A 46 4.05 -5.42 -11.23
CA ARG A 46 5.20 -4.89 -11.98
C ARG A 46 5.81 -3.65 -11.33
N MET A 47 4.99 -2.76 -10.79
CA MET A 47 5.47 -1.54 -10.14
C MET A 47 6.19 -1.84 -8.83
N ILE A 48 5.71 -2.81 -8.05
CA ILE A 48 6.42 -3.29 -6.85
C ILE A 48 7.77 -3.91 -7.24
N ASP A 49 7.80 -4.77 -8.25
CA ASP A 49 9.04 -5.41 -8.71
C ASP A 49 10.05 -4.39 -9.23
N LEU A 50 9.58 -3.36 -9.95
CA LEU A 50 10.41 -2.23 -10.36
C LEU A 50 11.01 -1.49 -9.14
N ALA A 51 10.21 -1.25 -8.10
CA ALA A 51 10.69 -0.59 -6.89
C ALA A 51 11.74 -1.45 -6.16
N VAL A 52 11.49 -2.76 -5.99
CA VAL A 52 12.46 -3.70 -5.41
C VAL A 52 13.76 -3.74 -6.21
N LYS A 53 13.66 -3.82 -7.55
CA LYS A 53 14.83 -3.80 -8.43
C LYS A 53 15.66 -2.53 -8.23
N ARG A 54 15.02 -1.36 -8.21
CA ARG A 54 15.70 -0.06 -8.02
C ARG A 54 16.36 0.07 -6.64
N LEU A 55 15.74 -0.48 -5.59
CA LEU A 55 16.36 -0.54 -4.27
C LEU A 55 17.59 -1.45 -4.27
N ARG A 56 17.49 -2.63 -4.91
CA ARG A 56 18.61 -3.58 -5.02
C ARG A 56 19.79 -2.99 -5.79
N GLU A 57 19.54 -2.27 -6.88
CA GLU A 57 20.57 -1.55 -7.65
C GLU A 57 21.33 -0.52 -6.79
N LYS A 58 20.74 -0.07 -5.69
CA LYS A 58 21.33 0.86 -4.72
C LYS A 58 21.87 0.16 -3.46
N GLY A 59 21.96 -1.18 -3.48
CA GLY A 59 22.46 -1.99 -2.38
C GLY A 59 21.46 -2.25 -1.25
N THR A 60 20.19 -1.88 -1.42
CA THR A 60 19.15 -2.12 -0.42
C THR A 60 18.32 -3.35 -0.79
N VAL A 61 18.32 -4.36 0.08
CA VAL A 61 17.52 -5.58 -0.07
C VAL A 61 16.29 -5.47 0.83
N ILE A 62 15.12 -5.79 0.29
CA ILE A 62 13.85 -5.85 1.02
C ILE A 62 13.42 -7.31 1.16
N ALA A 63 13.02 -7.73 2.35
CA ALA A 63 12.59 -9.10 2.61
C ALA A 63 11.34 -9.47 1.78
N PRO A 64 11.28 -10.64 1.15
CA PRO A 64 10.16 -11.06 0.28
C PRO A 64 8.78 -10.95 0.95
N GLU A 65 8.70 -11.22 2.25
CA GLU A 65 7.47 -11.12 3.05
C GLU A 65 6.97 -9.68 3.13
N ILE A 66 7.88 -8.71 3.32
CA ILE A 66 7.53 -7.28 3.31
C ILE A 66 7.00 -6.86 1.95
N VAL A 67 7.62 -7.34 0.88
CA VAL A 67 7.17 -7.02 -0.48
C VAL A 67 5.77 -7.57 -0.76
N THR A 68 5.50 -8.79 -0.30
CA THR A 68 4.17 -9.42 -0.38
C THR A 68 3.11 -8.59 0.35
N VAL A 69 3.39 -8.14 1.58
CA VAL A 69 2.47 -7.29 2.34
C VAL A 69 2.28 -5.95 1.63
N ALA A 70 3.36 -5.31 1.17
CA ALA A 70 3.30 -4.01 0.51
C ALA A 70 2.43 -4.02 -0.75
N GLU A 71 2.51 -5.07 -1.56
CA GLU A 71 1.66 -5.24 -2.75
C GLU A 71 0.17 -5.25 -2.39
N ARG A 72 -0.20 -5.90 -1.29
CA ARG A 72 -1.59 -5.91 -0.79
C ARG A 72 -2.02 -4.54 -0.28
N LEU A 73 -1.15 -3.85 0.45
CA LEU A 73 -1.48 -2.55 1.03
C LEU A 73 -1.77 -1.51 -0.06
N CYS A 74 -1.16 -1.61 -1.24
CA CYS A 74 -1.51 -0.77 -2.40
C CYS A 74 -3.00 -0.82 -2.78
N LEU A 75 -3.71 -1.88 -2.41
CA LEU A 75 -5.16 -1.96 -2.51
C LEU A 75 -5.86 -1.51 -1.24
N VAL A 76 -5.43 -2.03 -0.09
CA VAL A 76 -6.08 -1.78 1.20
C VAL A 76 -6.22 -0.28 1.46
N GLU A 77 -5.21 0.52 1.11
CA GLU A 77 -5.21 1.98 1.26
C GLU A 77 -6.35 2.70 0.52
N HIS A 78 -6.94 2.09 -0.50
CA HIS A 78 -8.00 2.71 -1.32
C HIS A 78 -9.35 2.02 -1.15
N VAL A 79 -9.46 1.09 -0.20
CA VAL A 79 -10.74 0.48 0.16
C VAL A 79 -11.47 1.39 1.12
N ASP A 80 -12.59 1.96 0.67
CA ASP A 80 -13.49 2.70 1.56
C ASP A 80 -14.07 1.78 2.65
N HIS A 81 -13.99 2.22 3.90
CA HIS A 81 -14.37 1.41 5.06
C HIS A 81 -15.88 1.15 5.16
N ASP A 82 -16.72 2.07 4.69
CA ASP A 82 -18.17 1.90 4.72
C ASP A 82 -18.61 0.99 3.58
N ARG A 83 -18.08 1.21 2.37
CA ARG A 83 -18.28 0.32 1.22
C ARG A 83 -17.84 -1.11 1.53
N PHE A 84 -16.70 -1.30 2.18
CA PHE A 84 -16.23 -2.64 2.58
C PHE A 84 -17.23 -3.40 3.49
N ARG A 85 -17.96 -2.66 4.34
CA ARG A 85 -18.98 -3.26 5.23
C ARG A 85 -20.28 -3.55 4.49
N LEU A 86 -20.68 -2.69 3.57
CA LEU A 86 -22.01 -2.68 2.96
C LEU A 86 -22.07 -3.38 1.60
N GLU A 87 -20.96 -3.45 0.86
CA GLU A 87 -20.91 -3.93 -0.51
C GLU A 87 -20.26 -5.31 -0.64
N ASN A 88 -20.36 -5.90 -1.84
CA ASN A 88 -19.66 -7.13 -2.17
C ASN A 88 -18.14 -6.86 -2.27
N ARG A 89 -17.37 -7.50 -1.38
CA ARG A 89 -15.90 -7.30 -1.30
C ARG A 89 -15.14 -7.68 -2.57
N SER A 90 -15.54 -8.74 -3.26
CA SER A 90 -14.89 -9.13 -4.52
C SER A 90 -15.07 -8.06 -5.59
N VAL A 91 -16.29 -7.53 -5.71
CA VAL A 91 -16.60 -6.44 -6.66
C VAL A 91 -15.81 -5.18 -6.31
N LEU A 92 -15.74 -4.82 -5.02
CA LEU A 92 -14.98 -3.66 -4.56
C LEU A 92 -13.48 -3.76 -4.87
N PHE A 93 -12.87 -4.94 -4.68
CA PHE A 93 -11.45 -5.13 -5.02
C PHE A 93 -11.22 -5.12 -6.54
N ASP A 94 -12.12 -5.74 -7.32
CA ASP A 94 -12.05 -5.69 -8.78
C ASP A 94 -12.21 -4.27 -9.33
N GLU A 95 -13.01 -3.44 -8.67
CA GLU A 95 -13.16 -2.01 -8.98
C GLU A 95 -11.82 -1.27 -8.82
N ILE A 96 -11.15 -1.43 -7.67
CA ILE A 96 -9.86 -0.80 -7.39
C ILE A 96 -8.78 -1.30 -8.35
N TYR A 97 -8.69 -2.61 -8.61
CA TYR A 97 -7.76 -3.13 -9.61
C TYR A 97 -8.06 -2.57 -11.00
N SER A 98 -9.33 -2.42 -11.36
CA SER A 98 -9.69 -1.82 -12.65
C SER A 98 -9.20 -0.37 -12.76
N LEU A 99 -9.20 0.42 -11.68
CA LEU A 99 -8.62 1.76 -11.68
C LEU A 99 -7.11 1.76 -11.95
N TYR A 100 -6.38 0.77 -11.43
CA TYR A 100 -4.96 0.58 -11.76
C TYR A 100 -4.75 0.23 -13.23
N ALA A 101 -5.61 -0.60 -13.81
CA ALA A 101 -5.53 -0.96 -15.23
C ALA A 101 -5.84 0.22 -16.17
N LEU A 102 -6.84 1.03 -15.80
CA LEU A 102 -7.36 2.10 -16.65
C LEU A 102 -6.47 3.35 -16.65
N ASN A 103 -5.77 3.62 -15.53
CA ASN A 103 -5.05 4.87 -15.34
C ASN A 103 -3.54 4.69 -15.13
N GLU A 104 -3.08 3.46 -14.87
CA GLU A 104 -1.66 3.11 -14.68
C GLU A 104 -0.88 4.14 -13.83
N PRO A 105 0.11 4.93 -14.33
CA PRO A 105 0.87 5.84 -13.45
C PRO A 105 0.03 6.98 -12.88
N ASP A 106 -1.15 7.24 -13.44
CA ASP A 106 -2.05 8.30 -12.98
C ASP A 106 -3.06 7.81 -11.93
N THR A 107 -3.15 6.49 -11.68
CA THR A 107 -4.03 5.96 -10.62
C THR A 107 -3.64 6.55 -9.26
N TYR A 108 -4.59 7.20 -8.59
CA TYR A 108 -4.41 7.85 -7.28
C TYR A 108 -3.34 8.95 -7.21
N ARG A 109 -2.83 9.44 -8.36
CA ARG A 109 -1.81 10.51 -8.42
C ARG A 109 -2.21 11.75 -7.61
N TYR A 110 -3.49 12.08 -7.59
CA TYR A 110 -4.03 13.23 -6.86
C TYR A 110 -4.77 12.87 -5.58
N SER A 111 -4.75 11.59 -5.17
CA SER A 111 -5.40 11.15 -3.92
C SER A 111 -4.62 11.67 -2.72
N VAL A 112 -5.30 12.44 -1.86
CA VAL A 112 -4.74 13.00 -0.62
C VAL A 112 -5.76 12.85 0.50
N SER A 113 -5.36 12.20 1.59
CA SER A 113 -6.20 12.08 2.79
C SER A 113 -6.21 13.36 3.63
N PHE A 114 -7.09 13.43 4.63
CA PHE A 114 -7.12 14.53 5.59
C PHE A 114 -5.79 14.71 6.34
N ALA A 115 -5.07 13.61 6.61
CA ALA A 115 -3.75 13.63 7.25
C ALA A 115 -2.61 13.99 6.27
N GLY A 116 -2.93 14.31 5.01
CA GLY A 116 -1.96 14.62 3.96
C GLY A 116 -1.28 13.38 3.37
N ALA A 117 -1.80 12.18 3.63
CA ALA A 117 -1.28 10.94 3.05
C ALA A 117 -1.57 10.91 1.55
N GLY A 118 -0.57 10.58 0.73
CA GLY A 118 -0.63 10.84 -0.72
C GLY A 118 -0.37 9.63 -1.60
N GLY A 119 -0.98 9.63 -2.79
CA GLY A 119 -0.65 8.71 -3.87
C GLY A 119 -1.16 7.28 -3.67
N MET A 120 -0.61 6.35 -4.45
CA MET A 120 -1.04 4.94 -4.43
C MET A 120 -0.78 4.23 -3.09
N VAL A 121 0.17 4.71 -2.29
CA VAL A 121 0.58 4.08 -1.02
C VAL A 121 0.06 4.82 0.20
N GLN A 122 -0.64 5.93 0.02
CA GLN A 122 -1.16 6.79 1.10
C GLN A 122 -0.15 7.03 2.24
N MET A 123 1.12 7.28 1.90
CA MET A 123 2.14 7.59 2.89
C MET A 123 2.05 9.06 3.33
N ILE A 124 2.17 9.33 4.63
CA ILE A 124 2.16 10.69 5.20
C ILE A 124 3.52 11.40 5.04
N PRO A 125 3.56 12.76 5.00
CA PRO A 125 4.79 13.53 4.78
C PRO A 125 5.90 13.24 5.81
N TRP A 126 5.53 13.05 7.08
CA TRP A 126 6.49 12.76 8.14
C TRP A 126 7.23 11.43 7.90
N ALA A 127 6.49 10.37 7.58
CA ALA A 127 7.06 9.04 7.33
C ALA A 127 7.97 9.08 6.09
N TYR A 128 7.55 9.78 5.04
CA TYR A 128 8.38 9.97 3.84
C TYR A 128 9.70 10.67 4.16
N ASN A 129 9.65 11.74 4.95
CA ASN A 129 10.86 12.47 5.36
C ASN A 129 11.77 11.62 6.25
N LEU A 130 11.21 10.81 7.16
CA LEU A 130 11.96 9.88 7.98
C LEU A 130 12.73 8.86 7.11
N VAL A 131 12.04 8.24 6.14
CA VAL A 131 12.67 7.30 5.20
C VAL A 131 13.78 7.98 4.40
N ARG A 132 13.56 9.21 3.92
CA ARG A 132 14.58 9.97 3.19
C ARG A 132 15.84 10.23 4.01
N GLN A 133 15.68 10.51 5.31
CA GLN A 133 16.81 10.72 6.22
C GLN A 133 17.56 9.43 6.53
N ARG A 134 16.84 8.31 6.68
CA ARG A 134 17.42 6.99 6.96
C ARG A 134 18.11 6.37 5.75
N HIS A 135 17.62 6.66 4.54
CA HIS A 135 18.08 6.05 3.29
C HIS A 135 18.52 7.09 2.25
N PRO A 136 19.51 7.95 2.55
CA PRO A 136 19.92 9.04 1.67
C PRO A 136 20.49 8.54 0.32
N SER A 137 21.13 7.36 0.31
CA SER A 137 21.66 6.72 -0.90
C SER A 137 20.58 6.32 -1.90
N VAL A 138 19.32 6.18 -1.46
CA VAL A 138 18.21 5.87 -2.36
C VAL A 138 17.79 7.08 -3.19
N ALA A 139 18.16 8.30 -2.80
CA ALA A 139 17.85 9.52 -3.55
C ALA A 139 16.36 9.62 -3.95
N LEU A 140 15.47 9.35 -3.00
CA LEU A 140 14.03 9.60 -3.15
C LEU A 140 13.78 11.09 -3.44
N ASN A 141 12.72 11.39 -4.19
CA ASN A 141 12.38 12.76 -4.58
C ASN A 141 12.34 13.71 -3.36
N PRO A 142 12.98 14.89 -3.43
CA PRO A 142 12.96 15.81 -2.31
C PRO A 142 11.59 16.43 -2.01
N ASP A 143 10.75 16.56 -3.04
CA ASP A 143 9.38 17.03 -2.91
C ASP A 143 8.45 15.84 -2.65
N PHE A 144 7.77 15.87 -1.50
CA PHE A 144 6.84 14.81 -1.10
C PHE A 144 5.71 14.61 -2.11
N VAL A 145 5.13 15.69 -2.63
CA VAL A 145 3.98 15.61 -3.55
C VAL A 145 4.42 15.00 -4.88
N VAL A 146 5.54 15.47 -5.44
CA VAL A 146 6.11 14.88 -6.67
C VAL A 146 6.50 13.42 -6.43
N GLY A 147 7.05 13.12 -5.25
CA GLY A 147 7.43 11.78 -4.85
C GLY A 147 6.25 10.81 -4.75
N MET A 148 5.15 11.20 -4.12
CA MET A 148 3.96 10.36 -3.95
C MET A 148 3.14 10.20 -5.24
N ARG A 149 3.23 11.19 -6.15
CA ARG A 149 2.65 11.12 -7.49
C ARG A 149 3.34 10.11 -8.41
N ASN A 150 4.62 9.82 -8.15
CA ASN A 150 5.38 8.84 -8.92
C ASN A 150 5.32 7.48 -8.22
N HIS A 151 4.56 6.53 -8.76
CA HIS A 151 4.37 5.20 -8.19
C HIS A 151 5.69 4.49 -7.85
N ALA A 152 6.70 4.54 -8.72
CA ALA A 152 7.99 3.90 -8.45
C ALA A 152 8.75 4.56 -7.28
N ASN A 153 8.67 5.87 -7.11
CA ASN A 153 9.24 6.56 -5.95
C ASN A 153 8.43 6.26 -4.67
N ALA A 154 7.11 6.33 -4.75
CA ALA A 154 6.20 6.04 -3.64
C ALA A 154 6.41 4.62 -3.09
N LEU A 155 6.48 3.63 -3.98
CA LEU A 155 6.72 2.23 -3.62
C LEU A 155 8.11 1.98 -3.03
N GLN A 156 9.17 2.64 -3.54
CA GLN A 156 10.49 2.57 -2.91
C GLN A 156 10.42 3.09 -1.46
N ALA A 157 9.74 4.22 -1.23
CA ALA A 157 9.59 4.79 0.10
C ALA A 157 8.77 3.88 1.04
N MET A 158 7.66 3.32 0.54
CA MET A 158 6.84 2.37 1.27
C MET A 158 7.62 1.12 1.69
N LEU A 159 8.36 0.50 0.77
CA LEU A 159 9.15 -0.70 1.06
C LEU A 159 10.22 -0.44 2.11
N LEU A 160 10.92 0.69 2.01
CA LEU A 160 11.91 1.10 3.01
C LEU A 160 11.27 1.34 4.38
N TYR A 161 10.16 2.06 4.43
CA TYR A 161 9.44 2.30 5.67
C TYR A 161 8.98 1.00 6.34
N MET A 162 8.42 0.08 5.56
CA MET A 162 7.97 -1.21 6.07
C MET A 162 9.13 -2.09 6.52
N GLN A 163 10.26 -2.06 5.82
CA GLN A 163 11.48 -2.77 6.24
C GLN A 163 12.04 -2.22 7.55
N ASP A 164 12.17 -0.91 7.67
CA ASP A 164 12.61 -0.27 8.91
C ASP A 164 11.66 -0.57 10.07
N THR A 165 10.35 -0.47 9.82
CA THR A 165 9.31 -0.78 10.80
C THR A 165 9.41 -2.23 11.26
N TRP A 166 9.62 -3.17 10.35
CA TRP A 166 9.81 -4.57 10.71
C TRP A 166 11.07 -4.80 11.53
N ASN A 167 12.19 -4.18 11.14
CA ASN A 167 13.45 -4.30 11.87
C ASN A 167 13.28 -3.83 13.32
N GLU A 168 12.57 -2.72 13.54
CA GLU A 168 12.26 -2.19 14.87
C GLU A 168 11.32 -3.12 15.66
N LEU A 169 10.24 -3.60 15.03
CA LEU A 169 9.28 -4.50 15.67
C LEU A 169 9.92 -5.86 16.02
N ALA A 170 10.71 -6.43 15.11
CA ALA A 170 11.38 -7.71 15.32
C ALA A 170 12.45 -7.64 16.42
N ALA A 171 12.99 -6.46 16.73
CA ALA A 171 13.90 -6.29 17.87
C ALA A 171 13.18 -6.24 19.24
N ASN A 172 11.85 -6.15 19.26
CA ASN A 172 11.08 -5.98 20.48
C ASN A 172 10.66 -7.33 21.12
N GLU A 173 10.91 -7.48 22.43
CA GLU A 173 10.63 -8.72 23.17
C GLU A 173 9.14 -9.11 23.20
N ASP A 174 8.22 -8.14 23.33
CA ASP A 174 6.77 -8.43 23.32
C ASP A 174 6.33 -8.94 21.95
N VAL A 175 6.89 -8.36 20.88
CA VAL A 175 6.62 -8.79 19.50
C VAL A 175 7.17 -10.20 19.26
N GLN A 176 8.42 -10.46 19.67
CA GLN A 176 9.04 -11.78 19.57
C GLN A 176 8.22 -12.84 20.33
N TYR A 177 7.80 -12.52 21.56
CA TYR A 177 6.90 -13.37 22.33
C TYR A 177 5.59 -13.64 21.58
N ALA A 178 4.94 -12.60 21.05
CA ALA A 178 3.67 -12.75 20.33
C ALA A 178 3.78 -13.59 19.05
N LEU A 179 4.89 -13.49 18.32
CA LEU A 179 5.16 -14.33 17.16
C LEU A 179 5.36 -15.80 17.57
N ASN A 180 6.19 -16.06 18.58
CA ASN A 180 6.47 -17.40 19.09
C ASN A 180 5.23 -18.08 19.68
N ALA A 181 4.42 -17.32 20.43
CA ALA A 181 3.17 -17.77 21.01
C ALA A 181 2.00 -17.76 20.01
N LYS A 182 2.23 -17.41 18.73
CA LYS A 182 1.22 -17.32 17.66
C LYS A 182 0.03 -16.40 17.99
N LEU A 183 0.27 -15.36 18.78
CA LEU A 183 -0.71 -14.32 19.12
C LEU A 183 -0.85 -13.29 17.99
N ALA A 184 0.20 -13.09 17.21
CA ALA A 184 0.27 -12.22 16.05
C ALA A 184 1.09 -12.87 14.94
N THR A 185 0.84 -12.45 13.70
CA THR A 185 1.68 -12.79 12.54
C THR A 185 2.50 -11.58 12.10
N GLN A 186 3.63 -11.80 11.43
CA GLN A 186 4.41 -10.72 10.81
C GLN A 186 3.55 -9.83 9.91
N THR A 187 2.68 -10.45 9.10
CA THR A 187 1.75 -9.76 8.21
C THR A 187 0.83 -8.80 8.95
N GLU A 188 0.22 -9.23 10.05
CA GLU A 188 -0.68 -8.37 10.84
C GLU A 188 0.06 -7.21 11.49
N LEU A 189 1.29 -7.44 11.96
CA LEU A 189 2.11 -6.41 12.59
C LEU A 189 2.60 -5.37 11.56
N LEU A 190 3.01 -5.81 10.37
CA LEU A 190 3.35 -4.94 9.26
C LEU A 190 2.16 -4.09 8.81
N ALA A 191 1.01 -4.72 8.56
CA ALA A 191 -0.20 -4.02 8.13
C ALA A 191 -0.69 -3.03 9.20
N ALA A 192 -0.76 -3.44 10.46
CA ALA A 192 -1.15 -2.56 11.56
C ALA A 192 -0.15 -1.42 11.79
N GLY A 193 1.15 -1.70 11.66
CA GLY A 193 2.23 -0.71 11.83
C GLY A 193 2.34 0.27 10.66
N TYR A 194 1.82 -0.09 9.49
CA TYR A 194 1.73 0.83 8.36
C TYR A 194 0.56 1.81 8.53
N ASN A 195 -0.63 1.31 8.89
CA ASN A 195 -1.82 2.15 9.07
C ASN A 195 -1.82 2.96 10.38
N SER A 196 -1.07 2.52 11.39
CA SER A 196 -1.06 3.17 12.72
C SER A 196 0.36 3.36 13.25
N ASN A 197 0.48 3.90 14.46
CA ASN A 197 1.79 4.09 15.09
C ASN A 197 2.37 2.72 15.51
N SER A 198 3.32 2.20 14.72
CA SER A 198 4.01 0.92 14.96
C SER A 198 4.65 0.82 16.35
N ALA A 199 5.17 1.92 16.90
CA ALA A 199 5.80 1.95 18.23
C ALA A 199 4.80 1.63 19.37
N ARG A 200 3.49 1.70 19.13
CA ARG A 200 2.45 1.32 20.10
C ARG A 200 2.07 -0.16 20.05
N LEU A 201 2.43 -0.89 18.98
CA LEU A 201 2.05 -2.30 18.83
C LEU A 201 2.57 -3.19 19.98
N PRO A 202 3.84 -3.08 20.43
CA PRO A 202 4.32 -3.83 21.59
C PRO A 202 3.45 -3.62 22.84
N LEU A 203 3.01 -2.39 23.10
CA LEU A 203 2.18 -2.07 24.25
C LEU A 203 0.80 -2.73 24.15
N TYR A 204 0.18 -2.72 22.96
CA TYR A 204 -1.11 -3.39 22.75
C TYR A 204 -0.98 -4.91 22.91
N ILE A 205 0.10 -5.49 22.39
CA ILE A 205 0.41 -6.91 22.54
C ILE A 205 0.57 -7.28 24.01
N ARG A 206 1.42 -6.56 24.74
CA ARG A 206 1.68 -6.80 26.16
C ARG A 206 0.41 -6.74 27.01
N ARG A 207 -0.48 -5.77 26.72
CA ARG A 207 -1.73 -5.59 27.47
C ARG A 207 -2.83 -6.56 27.08
N GLY A 208 -2.94 -6.87 25.78
CA GLY A 208 -4.07 -7.62 25.23
C GLY A 208 -3.81 -9.10 25.03
N GLY A 209 -2.55 -9.55 24.99
CA GLY A 209 -2.20 -10.92 24.61
C GLY A 209 -2.88 -11.31 23.29
N ALA A 210 -3.64 -12.40 23.28
CA ALA A 210 -4.43 -12.82 22.11
C ALA A 210 -5.45 -11.78 21.62
N ALA A 211 -5.94 -10.92 22.52
CA ALA A 211 -6.94 -9.88 22.24
C ALA A 211 -6.33 -8.52 21.84
N TRP A 212 -5.02 -8.41 21.61
CA TRP A 212 -4.37 -7.11 21.31
C TRP A 212 -5.02 -6.32 20.16
N ARG A 213 -5.61 -7.03 19.18
CA ARG A 213 -6.35 -6.44 18.05
C ARG A 213 -7.56 -5.62 18.47
N THR A 214 -8.11 -5.80 19.67
CA THR A 214 -9.22 -4.97 20.17
C THR A 214 -8.74 -3.64 20.74
N LEU A 215 -7.44 -3.52 21.06
CA LEU A 215 -6.83 -2.35 21.68
C LEU A 215 -6.24 -1.35 20.66
N ILE A 216 -6.02 -1.79 19.42
CA ILE A 216 -5.56 -0.90 18.34
C ILE A 216 -6.70 0.03 17.88
N PRO A 217 -6.38 1.17 17.22
CA PRO A 217 -7.40 2.08 16.71
C PRO A 217 -8.46 1.38 15.87
N ARG A 218 -9.72 1.84 15.98
CA ARG A 218 -10.86 1.21 15.28
C ARG A 218 -10.64 1.13 13.77
N GLU A 219 -10.08 2.18 13.19
CA GLU A 219 -9.70 2.24 11.78
C GLU A 219 -8.75 1.09 11.41
N THR A 220 -7.69 0.90 12.18
CA THR A 220 -6.71 -0.17 11.97
C THR A 220 -7.31 -1.57 12.13
N GLN A 221 -8.33 -1.73 13.00
CA GLN A 221 -9.06 -3.01 13.09
C GLN A 221 -9.77 -3.34 11.78
N ILE A 222 -10.41 -2.34 11.14
CA ILE A 222 -11.08 -2.50 9.85
C ILE A 222 -10.03 -2.74 8.75
N TYR A 223 -8.92 -2.01 8.78
CA TYR A 223 -7.78 -2.18 7.87
C TYR A 223 -7.28 -3.64 7.86
N LEU A 224 -7.11 -4.25 9.03
CA LEU A 224 -6.73 -5.67 9.14
C LEU A 224 -7.81 -6.63 8.61
N GLN A 225 -9.10 -6.28 8.75
CA GLN A 225 -10.18 -7.09 8.17
C GLN A 225 -10.20 -7.01 6.65
N ILE A 226 -9.95 -5.83 6.08
CA ILE A 226 -9.82 -5.62 4.64
C ILE A 226 -8.65 -6.46 4.12
N TYR A 227 -7.48 -6.34 4.74
CA TYR A 227 -6.30 -7.13 4.38
C TYR A 227 -6.61 -8.62 4.37
N LYS A 228 -7.14 -9.15 5.50
CA LYS A 228 -7.46 -10.58 5.63
C LYS A 228 -8.45 -11.05 4.57
N THR A 229 -9.44 -10.22 4.25
CA THR A 229 -10.46 -10.55 3.24
C THR A 229 -9.86 -10.55 1.84
N LEU A 230 -9.04 -9.55 1.51
CA LEU A 230 -8.30 -9.48 0.24
C LEU A 230 -7.42 -10.70 0.06
N ASP A 231 -6.71 -11.11 1.11
CA ASP A 231 -5.81 -12.25 1.06
C ASP A 231 -6.55 -13.57 0.84
N ALA A 232 -7.74 -13.71 1.43
CA ALA A 232 -8.57 -14.90 1.28
C ALA A 232 -9.22 -15.04 -0.12
N ILE A 233 -9.54 -13.92 -0.79
CA ILE A 233 -10.36 -13.96 -2.02
C ILE A 233 -9.60 -13.64 -3.30
N VAL A 234 -8.46 -12.94 -3.23
CA VAL A 234 -7.65 -12.62 -4.40
C VAL A 234 -6.35 -13.41 -4.30
N PRO A 235 -6.09 -14.43 -5.14
CA PRO A 235 -4.85 -15.19 -5.10
C PRO A 235 -3.61 -14.29 -5.24
N GLN A 236 -2.58 -14.50 -4.42
CA GLN A 236 -1.24 -13.97 -4.69
C GLN A 236 -0.58 -14.84 -5.75
N ASN A 237 0.08 -14.22 -6.72
CA ASN A 237 1.09 -14.94 -7.50
C ASN A 237 2.32 -15.14 -6.60
N PRO A 238 2.83 -16.38 -6.47
CA PRO A 238 4.07 -16.61 -5.73
C PRO A 238 5.19 -15.78 -6.36
N ARG A 239 5.85 -14.94 -5.55
CA ARG A 239 7.11 -14.33 -5.95
C ARG A 239 8.15 -15.46 -6.00
N PRO A 240 8.91 -15.64 -7.09
CA PRO A 240 9.97 -16.62 -7.10
C PRO A 240 10.91 -16.32 -5.94
N ALA A 241 11.21 -17.35 -5.13
CA ALA A 241 12.23 -17.24 -4.09
C ALA A 241 13.47 -16.69 -4.78
N THR A 242 13.99 -15.56 -4.28
CA THR A 242 15.26 -15.06 -4.77
C THR A 242 16.26 -16.19 -4.54
N ALA A 243 16.81 -16.72 -5.63
CA ALA A 243 17.90 -17.67 -5.55
C ALA A 243 18.96 -16.99 -4.69
N THR A 244 19.15 -17.52 -3.49
CA THR A 244 20.29 -17.17 -2.63
C THR A 244 21.51 -17.57 -3.44
N GLY A 245 22.10 -16.58 -4.11
CA GLY A 245 23.35 -16.73 -4.83
C GLY A 245 24.39 -17.28 -3.87
N SER A 246 25.00 -18.37 -4.32
CA SER A 246 26.09 -19.13 -3.69
C SER A 246 27.31 -18.26 -3.41
#